data_AF-A0A1E7YRV1-F1
#
_entry.id   AF-A0A1E7YRV1-F1
#
_cell.length_a   1.000
_cell.length_b   1.000
_cell.length_c   1.000
_cell.angle_alpha   90.00
_cell.angle_beta   90.00
_cell.angle_gamma   90.00
#
_symmetry.space_group_name_H-M   'P 1'
#
loop_
_entity.id
_entity.type
_entity.pdbx_description
1 polymer ?
#
loop_
_entity_poly.entity_id
_entity_poly.type
_entity_poly.pdbx_seq_one_letter_code
_entity_poly.pdbx_strand_id
1 'polypeptide(L)'
;DLDFWERMTFPLMGLSLLTLAMVFLPVIGVSVNGSHRWLNLIVVRLQPSELLKFALLLFISRYVVRKGELLGRLKEGLWPIFLVLGLLGVLLLLQPDFGSYAMVVLITGVLLFLGGLPLRYVLLAGLVAGGALGFLAISAPYRLARITAFQNPWADPYGAGFQLVQSLIAFGRGGIFGVGLGDGIMKYFYLPESYTDFILAVIGEELGLVGVWALAILYAIASWRIYRIGRRAAAAGDAFYALFCYGALTWFGGEAVLSMGVNLGALPTKGFALPLISYGGSALVFLCATLGVVLAVSRRYPPSKAAKSTQSAEVAHG
;
A
#
# COMPACT_ATOMS: atom_id res chain seq x y z
N ASP A 1 -0.75 -3.84 24.30
CA ASP A 1 -0.40 -2.48 24.76
C ASP A 1 0.08 -1.67 23.55
N LEU A 2 -0.22 -0.37 23.47
CA LEU A 2 0.28 0.45 22.36
C LEU A 2 1.77 0.73 22.55
N ASP A 3 2.21 1.01 23.77
CA ASP A 3 3.61 1.35 24.06
C ASP A 3 4.60 0.23 23.66
N PHE A 4 4.11 -1.02 23.58
CA PHE A 4 4.84 -2.15 22.98
C PHE A 4 5.26 -1.89 21.53
N TRP A 5 4.35 -1.42 20.68
CA TRP A 5 4.62 -1.19 19.25
C TRP A 5 5.66 -0.09 19.03
N GLU A 6 5.60 0.95 19.85
CA GLU A 6 6.59 2.02 19.81
C GLU A 6 7.99 1.50 20.18
N ARG A 7 8.10 0.63 21.21
CA ARG A 7 9.37 0.00 21.63
C ARG A 7 9.89 -0.98 20.57
N MET A 8 9.00 -1.69 19.88
CA MET A 8 9.35 -2.67 18.85
C MET A 8 9.78 -2.05 17.51
N THR A 9 9.73 -0.73 17.36
CA THR A 9 10.10 -0.01 16.13
C THR A 9 11.47 -0.43 15.56
N PHE A 10 12.54 -0.36 16.36
CA PHE A 10 13.89 -0.69 15.87
C PHE A 10 14.11 -2.20 15.69
N PRO A 11 13.67 -3.08 16.63
CA PRO A 11 13.71 -4.52 16.41
C PRO A 11 12.99 -4.97 15.14
N LEU A 12 11.79 -4.44 14.86
CA LEU A 12 11.02 -4.79 13.67
C LEU A 12 11.68 -4.27 12.39
N MET A 13 12.25 -3.06 12.41
CA MET A 13 13.01 -2.54 11.27
C MET A 13 14.25 -3.40 11.00
N GLY A 14 15.02 -3.76 12.04
CA GLY A 14 16.14 -4.69 11.92
C GLY A 14 15.74 -6.06 11.38
N LEU A 15 14.66 -6.63 11.90
CA LEU A 15 14.09 -7.90 11.40
C LEU A 15 13.65 -7.79 9.94
N SER A 16 13.06 -6.67 9.52
CA SER A 16 12.65 -6.45 8.12
C SER A 16 13.86 -6.38 7.18
N LEU A 17 14.94 -5.72 7.58
CA LEU A 17 16.19 -5.67 6.82
C LEU A 17 16.84 -7.04 6.72
N LEU A 18 16.90 -7.78 7.83
CA LEU A 18 17.41 -9.14 7.85
C LEU A 18 16.60 -10.06 6.95
N THR A 19 15.28 -10.01 7.03
CA THR A 19 14.40 -10.84 6.20
C THR A 19 14.49 -10.48 4.72
N LEU A 20 14.64 -9.21 4.35
CA LEU A 20 14.91 -8.80 2.96
C LEU A 20 16.24 -9.35 2.45
N ALA A 21 17.30 -9.33 3.27
CA ALA A 21 18.59 -9.89 2.89
C ALA A 21 18.56 -11.42 2.78
N MET A 22 17.83 -12.11 3.68
CA MET A 22 17.70 -13.57 3.68
C MET A 22 17.03 -14.12 2.41
N VAL A 23 16.29 -13.32 1.66
CA VAL A 23 15.66 -13.74 0.39
C VAL A 23 16.70 -14.15 -0.65
N PHE A 24 17.92 -13.63 -0.59
CA PHE A 24 19.01 -14.00 -1.49
C PHE A 24 19.70 -15.31 -1.10
N LEU A 25 19.37 -15.90 0.06
CA LEU A 25 19.94 -17.18 0.47
C LEU A 25 19.24 -18.33 -0.28
N PRO A 26 19.96 -19.17 -1.02
CA PRO A 26 19.37 -20.20 -1.88
C PRO A 26 18.61 -21.30 -1.11
N VAL A 27 18.86 -21.44 0.20
CA VAL A 27 18.22 -22.46 1.05
C VAL A 27 16.82 -22.02 1.51
N ILE A 28 16.57 -20.70 1.63
CA ILE A 28 15.35 -20.15 2.26
C ILE A 28 14.54 -19.31 1.27
N GLY A 29 15.21 -18.64 0.35
CA GLY A 29 14.62 -17.80 -0.68
C GLY A 29 13.99 -18.64 -1.80
N VAL A 30 12.70 -18.42 -2.06
CA VAL A 30 11.97 -19.05 -3.16
C VAL A 30 11.84 -18.07 -4.31
N SER A 31 12.24 -18.50 -5.50
CA SER A 31 11.95 -17.79 -6.74
C SER A 31 10.56 -18.17 -7.26
N VAL A 32 9.72 -17.17 -7.50
CA VAL A 32 8.44 -17.32 -8.20
C VAL A 32 8.44 -16.35 -9.36
N ASN A 33 8.15 -16.81 -10.58
CA ASN A 33 8.14 -15.98 -11.79
C ASN A 33 9.46 -15.21 -12.02
N GLY A 34 10.61 -15.83 -11.72
CA GLY A 34 11.94 -15.22 -11.88
C GLY A 34 12.33 -14.20 -10.80
N SER A 35 11.54 -14.08 -9.72
CA SER A 35 11.77 -13.13 -8.64
C SER A 35 11.96 -13.84 -7.29
N HIS A 36 13.11 -13.65 -6.65
CA HIS A 36 13.33 -14.05 -5.26
C HIS A 36 12.65 -13.00 -4.37
N ARG A 37 11.43 -13.27 -3.90
CA ARG A 37 10.65 -12.35 -3.04
C ARG A 37 10.06 -13.02 -1.80
N TRP A 38 10.15 -14.34 -1.72
CA TRP A 38 9.43 -15.14 -0.73
C TRP A 38 10.42 -15.93 0.10
N LEU A 39 10.21 -15.95 1.42
CA LEU A 39 10.88 -16.86 2.33
C LEU A 39 9.96 -18.05 2.59
N ASN A 40 10.45 -19.27 2.36
CA ASN A 40 9.71 -20.47 2.72
C ASN A 40 9.93 -20.78 4.20
N LEU A 41 8.91 -20.55 5.03
CA LEU A 41 8.91 -20.93 6.45
C LEU A 41 8.32 -22.32 6.65
N ILE A 42 8.50 -23.22 5.67
CA ILE A 42 8.01 -24.61 5.61
C ILE A 42 6.49 -24.72 5.47
N VAL A 43 5.73 -24.06 6.34
CA VAL A 43 4.26 -24.08 6.36
C VAL A 43 3.66 -22.84 5.69
N VAL A 44 4.35 -21.71 5.76
CA VAL A 44 3.86 -20.43 5.24
C VAL A 44 4.94 -19.75 4.39
N ARG A 45 4.50 -19.02 3.36
CA ARG A 45 5.38 -18.15 2.57
C ARG A 45 5.31 -16.73 3.11
N LEU A 46 6.42 -16.26 3.66
CA LEU A 46 6.56 -14.90 4.16
C LEU A 46 7.09 -14.01 3.03
N GLN A 47 6.40 -12.89 2.76
CA GLN A 47 6.90 -11.84 1.88
C GLN A 47 7.54 -10.73 2.73
N PRO A 48 8.87 -10.57 2.72
CA PRO A 48 9.54 -9.61 3.61
C PRO A 48 9.19 -8.15 3.36
N SER A 49 8.76 -7.80 2.15
CA SER A 49 8.33 -6.43 1.83
C SER A 49 7.06 -6.01 2.57
N GLU A 50 6.19 -6.96 2.95
CA GLU A 50 5.00 -6.69 3.74
C GLU A 50 5.35 -6.38 5.20
N LEU A 51 6.29 -7.15 5.79
CA LEU A 51 6.87 -6.86 7.09
C LEU A 51 7.58 -5.50 7.10
N LEU A 52 8.34 -5.21 6.03
CA LEU A 52 9.03 -3.93 5.87
C LEU A 52 8.04 -2.77 5.90
N LYS A 53 6.96 -2.80 5.11
CA LYS A 53 5.97 -1.71 5.08
C LYS A 53 5.39 -1.46 6.47
N PHE A 54 5.06 -2.51 7.22
CA PHE A 54 4.60 -2.38 8.62
C PHE A 54 5.67 -1.78 9.55
N ALA A 55 6.90 -2.29 9.51
CA ALA A 55 8.01 -1.77 10.32
C ALA A 55 8.37 -0.32 9.98
N LEU A 56 8.27 0.05 8.69
CA LEU A 56 8.51 1.39 8.18
C LEU A 56 7.49 2.39 8.72
N LEU A 57 6.21 2.01 8.84
CA LEU A 57 5.19 2.86 9.47
C LEU A 57 5.61 3.28 10.88
N LEU A 58 6.05 2.32 11.70
CA LEU A 58 6.54 2.58 13.06
C LEU A 58 7.80 3.44 13.04
N PHE A 59 8.76 3.08 12.18
CA PHE A 59 10.06 3.74 12.11
C PHE A 59 9.95 5.21 11.69
N ILE A 60 9.26 5.50 10.58
CA ILE A 60 9.13 6.87 10.09
C ILE A 60 8.29 7.71 11.05
N SER A 61 7.22 7.15 11.63
CA SER A 61 6.44 7.86 12.65
C SER A 61 7.30 8.24 13.86
N ARG A 62 8.13 7.32 14.37
CA ARG A 62 9.07 7.58 15.46
C ARG A 62 10.14 8.60 15.06
N TYR A 63 10.65 8.49 13.84
CA TYR A 63 11.68 9.37 13.32
C TYR A 63 11.17 10.81 13.24
N VAL A 64 10.01 11.02 12.64
CA VAL A 64 9.37 12.34 12.50
C VAL A 64 9.09 12.97 13.86
N VAL A 65 8.57 12.21 14.83
CA VAL A 65 8.33 12.74 16.18
C VAL A 65 9.62 13.18 16.88
N ARG A 66 10.73 12.45 16.69
CA ARG A 66 12.00 12.74 17.37
C ARG A 66 12.88 13.77 16.66
N LYS A 67 12.76 13.87 15.34
CA LYS A 67 13.66 14.64 14.47
C LYS A 67 12.91 15.66 13.60
N GLY A 68 11.62 15.91 13.88
CA GLY A 68 10.75 16.80 13.12
C GLY A 68 11.35 18.18 12.87
N GLU A 69 11.89 18.81 13.92
CA GLU A 69 12.54 20.12 13.84
C GLU A 69 13.77 20.15 12.92
N LEU A 70 14.42 19.00 12.74
CA LEU A 70 15.62 18.83 11.91
C LEU A 70 15.29 18.44 10.47
N LEU A 71 14.03 18.11 10.14
CA LEU A 71 13.63 17.69 8.78
C LEU A 71 13.93 18.75 7.72
N GLY A 72 13.92 20.04 8.09
CA GLY A 72 14.32 21.13 7.19
C GLY A 72 15.82 21.19 6.88
N ARG A 73 16.66 20.46 7.62
CA ARG A 73 18.12 20.44 7.46
C ARG A 73 18.55 19.19 6.68
N LEU A 74 19.20 19.42 5.54
CA LEU A 74 19.59 18.35 4.61
C LEU A 74 20.46 17.27 5.27
N LYS A 75 21.50 17.67 6.02
CA LYS A 75 22.47 16.74 6.63
C LYS A 75 21.93 16.04 7.89
N GLU A 76 21.20 16.76 8.73
CA GLU A 76 20.82 16.29 10.07
C GLU A 76 19.46 15.58 10.10
N GLY A 77 18.53 15.97 9.22
CA GLY A 77 17.19 15.36 9.14
C GLY A 77 16.99 14.50 7.89
N LEU A 78 17.35 14.98 6.70
CA LEU A 78 17.02 14.25 5.47
C LEU A 78 17.99 13.13 5.12
N TRP A 79 19.29 13.35 5.32
CA TRP A 79 20.33 12.39 4.94
C TRP A 79 20.16 10.99 5.57
N PRO A 80 19.84 10.85 6.88
CA PRO A 80 19.59 9.53 7.46
C PRO A 80 18.43 8.79 6.80
N ILE A 81 17.37 9.51 6.40
CA ILE A 81 16.21 8.91 5.73
C ILE A 81 16.60 8.47 4.32
N PHE A 82 17.36 9.30 3.59
CA PHE A 82 17.85 8.92 2.27
C PHE A 82 18.76 7.69 2.29
N LEU A 83 19.59 7.54 3.33
CA LEU A 83 20.42 6.33 3.51
C LEU A 83 19.55 5.09 3.74
N VAL A 84 18.54 5.18 4.62
CA VAL A 84 17.61 4.07 4.88
C VAL A 84 16.82 3.72 3.62
N LEU A 85 16.24 4.72 2.93
CA LEU A 85 15.51 4.50 1.67
C LEU A 85 16.40 3.98 0.54
N GLY A 86 17.65 4.43 0.48
CA GLY A 86 18.63 3.95 -0.50
C GLY A 86 18.95 2.47 -0.26
N LEU A 87 19.22 2.08 0.98
CA LEU A 87 19.45 0.68 1.35
C LEU A 87 18.24 -0.19 1.03
N LEU A 88 17.04 0.24 1.44
CA LEU A 88 15.79 -0.46 1.13
C LEU A 88 15.54 -0.55 -0.37
N GLY A 89 15.84 0.52 -1.11
CA GLY A 89 15.74 0.58 -2.55
C GLY A 89 16.66 -0.44 -3.23
N VAL A 90 17.93 -0.51 -2.84
CA VAL A 90 18.87 -1.51 -3.37
C VAL A 90 18.34 -2.92 -3.13
N LEU A 91 17.93 -3.25 -1.90
CA LEU A 91 17.44 -4.59 -1.57
C LEU A 91 16.17 -4.96 -2.34
N LEU A 92 15.19 -4.06 -2.44
CA LEU A 92 13.93 -4.32 -3.13
C LEU A 92 14.10 -4.39 -4.66
N LEU A 93 14.93 -3.52 -5.24
CA LEU A 93 15.17 -3.50 -6.68
C LEU A 93 16.00 -4.71 -7.15
N LEU A 94 16.87 -5.25 -6.30
CA LEU A 94 17.55 -6.54 -6.52
C LEU A 94 16.59 -7.74 -6.44
N GLN A 95 15.43 -7.60 -5.79
CA GLN A 95 14.33 -8.58 -5.74
C GLN A 95 13.27 -8.36 -6.84
N PRO A 96 13.64 -7.68 -7.93
CA PRO A 96 12.75 -6.96 -8.84
C PRO A 96 11.44 -6.37 -8.29
N ASP A 97 11.32 -5.97 -7.02
CA ASP A 97 10.05 -5.57 -6.39
C ASP A 97 9.82 -4.04 -6.45
N PHE A 98 9.44 -3.59 -7.65
CA PHE A 98 9.16 -2.18 -7.91
C PHE A 98 7.89 -1.66 -7.21
N GLY A 99 6.90 -2.52 -6.99
CA GLY A 99 5.62 -2.14 -6.38
C GLY A 99 5.82 -1.80 -4.90
N SER A 100 6.48 -2.70 -4.17
CA SER A 100 6.81 -2.46 -2.76
C SER A 100 7.72 -1.25 -2.59
N TYR A 101 8.72 -1.06 -3.47
CA TYR A 101 9.59 0.11 -3.38
C TYR A 101 8.82 1.43 -3.61
N ALA A 102 7.97 1.48 -4.63
CA ALA A 102 7.12 2.65 -4.88
C ALA A 102 6.24 2.95 -3.66
N MET A 103 5.70 1.91 -3.00
CA MET A 103 4.88 2.08 -1.82
C MET A 103 5.66 2.59 -0.60
N VAL A 104 6.88 2.06 -0.38
CA VAL A 104 7.82 2.53 0.66
C VAL A 104 8.16 4.01 0.47
N VAL A 105 8.44 4.43 -0.76
CA VAL A 105 8.72 5.84 -1.09
C VAL A 105 7.49 6.70 -0.86
N LEU A 106 6.30 6.25 -1.28
CA LEU A 106 5.04 6.98 -1.11
C LEU A 106 4.70 7.18 0.38
N ILE A 107 4.73 6.10 1.17
CA ILE A 107 4.49 6.13 2.62
C ILE A 107 5.47 7.10 3.29
N THR A 108 6.76 6.99 2.98
CA THR A 108 7.78 7.84 3.57
C THR A 108 7.57 9.31 3.18
N GLY A 109 7.35 9.59 1.90
CA GLY A 109 7.11 10.95 1.41
C GLY A 109 5.91 11.62 2.08
N VAL A 110 4.79 10.90 2.20
CA VAL A 110 3.58 11.42 2.88
C VAL A 110 3.85 11.70 4.36
N LEU A 111 4.51 10.78 5.07
CA LEU A 111 4.79 10.98 6.50
C LEU A 111 5.79 12.10 6.76
N LEU A 112 6.81 12.27 5.92
CA LEU A 112 7.74 13.38 6.03
C LEU A 112 7.06 14.73 5.75
N PHE A 113 6.20 14.78 4.74
CA PHE A 113 5.40 15.98 4.45
C PHE A 113 4.51 16.35 5.64
N LEU A 114 3.79 15.38 6.21
CA LEU A 114 2.97 15.60 7.41
C LEU A 114 3.83 15.94 8.65
N GLY A 115 5.09 15.51 8.67
CA GLY A 115 6.09 15.87 9.66
C GLY A 115 6.64 17.29 9.55
N GLY A 116 6.23 18.06 8.54
CA GLY A 116 6.67 19.45 8.33
C GLY A 116 7.75 19.61 7.26
N LEU A 117 8.12 18.56 6.52
CA LEU A 117 9.03 18.69 5.39
C LEU A 117 8.35 19.46 4.24
N PRO A 118 8.95 20.55 3.73
CA PRO A 118 8.37 21.29 2.60
C PRO A 118 8.10 20.38 1.39
N LEU A 119 6.92 20.50 0.79
CA LEU A 119 6.46 19.66 -0.31
C LEU A 119 7.47 19.58 -1.47
N ARG A 120 8.20 20.68 -1.75
CA ARG A 120 9.26 20.72 -2.77
C ARG A 120 10.31 19.63 -2.61
N TYR A 121 10.71 19.28 -1.39
CA TYR A 121 11.71 18.23 -1.15
C TYR A 121 11.13 16.84 -1.37
N VAL A 122 9.86 16.64 -1.00
CA VAL A 122 9.15 15.38 -1.26
C VAL A 122 8.96 15.18 -2.76
N LEU A 123 8.56 16.23 -3.49
CA LEU A 123 8.42 16.18 -4.94
C LEU A 123 9.77 15.96 -5.63
N LEU A 124 10.84 16.61 -5.18
CA LEU A 124 12.19 16.40 -5.72
C LEU A 124 12.65 14.96 -5.48
N ALA A 125 12.47 14.42 -4.27
CA ALA A 125 12.81 13.03 -3.95
C ALA A 125 11.98 12.05 -4.79
N GLY A 126 10.68 12.33 -4.96
CA GLY A 126 9.79 11.57 -5.83
C GLY A 126 10.22 11.60 -7.30
N LEU A 127 10.67 12.76 -7.80
CA LEU A 127 11.20 12.91 -9.15
C LEU A 127 12.48 12.10 -9.34
N VAL A 128 13.42 12.14 -8.38
CA VAL A 128 14.67 11.38 -8.42
C VAL A 128 14.39 9.87 -8.37
N ALA A 129 13.53 9.43 -7.45
CA ALA A 129 13.13 8.03 -7.36
C ALA A 129 12.39 7.57 -8.63
N GLY A 130 11.47 8.39 -9.15
CA GLY A 130 10.75 8.13 -10.40
C GLY A 130 11.69 8.06 -11.61
N GLY A 131 12.68 8.96 -11.68
CA GLY A 131 13.72 8.96 -12.71
C GLY A 131 14.60 7.70 -12.66
N ALA A 132 15.02 7.29 -11.45
CA ALA A 132 15.77 6.05 -11.27
C ALA A 132 14.96 4.81 -11.69
N LEU A 133 13.68 4.75 -11.31
CA LEU A 133 12.78 3.68 -11.73
C LEU A 133 12.53 3.71 -13.25
N GLY A 134 12.41 4.89 -13.85
CA GLY A 134 12.25 5.09 -15.28
C GLY A 134 13.48 4.62 -16.06
N PHE A 135 14.68 5.00 -15.60
CA PHE A 135 15.95 4.54 -16.19
C PHE A 135 16.07 3.01 -16.14
N LEU A 136 15.75 2.40 -14.99
CA LEU A 136 15.72 0.94 -14.84
C LEU A 136 14.64 0.28 -15.72
N ALA A 137 13.53 0.95 -16.00
CA ALA A 137 12.54 0.44 -16.91
C ALA A 137 13.02 0.47 -18.37
N ILE A 138 13.70 1.54 -18.79
CA ILE A 138 14.26 1.66 -20.15
C ILE A 138 15.39 0.64 -20.37
N SER A 139 16.14 0.28 -19.32
CA SER A 139 17.25 -0.68 -19.43
C SER A 139 16.82 -2.13 -19.72
N ALA A 140 15.53 -2.46 -19.69
CA ALA A 140 15.02 -3.72 -20.20
C ALA A 140 13.83 -3.50 -21.16
N PRO A 141 13.95 -3.87 -22.44
CA PRO A 141 12.90 -3.65 -23.44
C PRO A 141 11.51 -4.16 -23.02
N TYR A 142 11.46 -5.30 -22.33
CA TYR A 142 10.23 -5.87 -21.78
C TYR A 142 9.55 -5.01 -20.69
N ARG A 143 10.35 -4.36 -19.84
CA ARG A 143 9.82 -3.46 -18.78
C ARG A 143 9.24 -2.19 -19.39
N LEU A 144 9.93 -1.64 -20.39
CA LEU A 144 9.43 -0.49 -21.15
C LEU A 144 8.12 -0.82 -21.86
N ALA A 145 8.05 -1.98 -22.53
CA ALA A 145 6.84 -2.43 -23.21
C ALA A 145 5.62 -2.50 -22.30
N ARG A 146 5.76 -2.97 -21.05
CA ARG A 146 4.65 -2.95 -20.07
C ARG A 146 4.24 -1.55 -19.62
N ILE A 147 5.19 -0.62 -19.50
CA ILE A 147 4.92 0.77 -19.11
C ILE A 147 4.33 1.59 -20.25
N THR A 148 4.58 1.24 -21.51
CA THR A 148 3.97 1.93 -22.66
C THR A 148 2.69 1.24 -23.11
N ALA A 149 2.55 -0.06 -22.91
CA ALA A 149 1.37 -0.83 -23.30
C ALA A 149 0.07 -0.33 -22.65
N PHE A 150 0.09 0.30 -21.47
CA PHE A 150 -1.15 0.83 -20.90
C PHE A 150 -1.76 1.97 -21.74
N GLN A 151 -0.94 2.69 -22.52
CA GLN A 151 -1.42 3.80 -23.37
C GLN A 151 -2.24 3.30 -24.56
N ASN A 152 -1.85 2.15 -25.11
CA ASN A 152 -2.60 1.45 -26.16
C ASN A 152 -2.44 -0.07 -26.00
N PRO A 153 -3.19 -0.69 -25.07
CA PRO A 153 -3.02 -2.12 -24.78
C PRO A 153 -3.52 -3.00 -25.93
N TRP A 154 -4.36 -2.45 -26.80
CA TRP A 154 -4.88 -3.10 -27.99
C TRP A 154 -3.86 -3.19 -29.14
N ALA A 155 -2.73 -2.48 -29.07
CA ALA A 155 -1.66 -2.58 -30.06
C ALA A 155 -0.92 -3.92 -30.01
N ASP A 156 -0.84 -4.52 -28.82
CA ASP A 156 -0.29 -5.87 -28.62
C ASP A 156 -1.16 -6.63 -27.61
N PRO A 157 -2.36 -7.07 -28.03
CA PRO A 157 -3.35 -7.66 -27.16
C PRO A 157 -2.99 -9.08 -26.72
N TYR A 158 -1.96 -9.71 -27.32
CA TYR A 158 -1.50 -11.06 -27.00
C TYR A 158 -0.16 -11.08 -26.26
N GLY A 159 0.60 -9.97 -26.29
CA GLY A 159 1.86 -9.81 -25.57
C GLY A 159 1.74 -8.86 -24.38
N ALA A 160 2.35 -7.68 -24.48
CA ALA A 160 2.50 -6.75 -23.36
C ALA A 160 1.17 -6.17 -22.85
N GLY A 161 0.17 -6.03 -23.73
CA GLY A 161 -1.16 -5.51 -23.38
C GLY A 161 -2.13 -6.57 -22.87
N PHE A 162 -1.80 -7.86 -22.98
CA PHE A 162 -2.73 -8.98 -22.74
C PHE A 162 -3.46 -8.89 -21.40
N GLN A 163 -2.73 -8.70 -20.29
CA GLN A 163 -3.34 -8.63 -18.96
C GLN A 163 -4.35 -7.49 -18.84
N LEU A 164 -4.02 -6.31 -19.37
CA LEU A 164 -4.91 -5.15 -19.31
C LEU A 164 -6.11 -5.30 -20.26
N VAL A 165 -5.90 -5.80 -21.47
CA VAL A 165 -6.99 -6.08 -22.42
C VAL A 165 -8.00 -7.04 -21.80
N GLN A 166 -7.54 -8.14 -21.21
CA GLN A 166 -8.43 -9.14 -20.59
C GLN A 166 -9.18 -8.55 -19.38
N SER A 167 -8.52 -7.69 -18.59
CA SER A 167 -9.17 -6.93 -17.52
C SER A 167 -10.31 -6.05 -18.04
N LEU A 168 -10.07 -5.30 -19.13
CA LEU A 168 -11.08 -4.43 -19.75
C LEU A 168 -12.24 -5.23 -20.37
N ILE A 169 -11.96 -6.38 -20.98
CA ILE A 169 -13.00 -7.28 -21.49
C ILE A 169 -13.86 -7.83 -20.33
N ALA A 170 -13.25 -8.18 -19.19
CA ALA A 170 -13.97 -8.63 -18.01
C ALA A 170 -14.97 -7.58 -17.51
N PHE A 171 -14.54 -6.31 -17.40
CA PHE A 171 -15.44 -5.19 -17.07
C PHE A 171 -16.54 -5.01 -18.13
N GLY A 172 -16.19 -5.11 -19.41
CA GLY A 172 -17.16 -5.02 -20.50
C GLY A 172 -18.24 -6.10 -20.46
N ARG A 173 -17.88 -7.34 -20.08
CA ARG A 173 -18.81 -8.45 -19.92
C ARG A 173 -19.75 -8.28 -18.73
N GLY A 174 -19.26 -7.73 -17.62
CA GLY A 174 -20.07 -7.52 -16.43
C GLY A 174 -21.17 -6.48 -16.59
N GLY A 175 -21.02 -5.50 -17.48
CA GLY A 175 -22.03 -4.45 -17.67
C GLY A 175 -22.39 -3.75 -16.35
N ILE A 176 -23.67 -3.45 -16.13
CA ILE A 176 -24.11 -2.74 -14.92
C ILE A 176 -24.23 -3.69 -13.70
N PHE A 177 -24.83 -4.87 -13.89
CA PHE A 177 -25.24 -5.76 -12.80
C PHE A 177 -24.38 -7.01 -12.64
N GLY A 178 -23.44 -7.25 -13.55
CA GLY A 178 -22.61 -8.45 -13.57
C GLY A 178 -23.28 -9.60 -14.30
N VAL A 179 -22.49 -10.64 -14.57
CA VAL A 179 -22.98 -11.88 -15.16
C VAL A 179 -23.55 -12.86 -14.12
N GLY A 180 -23.32 -12.61 -12.83
CA GLY A 180 -23.66 -13.51 -11.73
C GLY A 180 -22.42 -13.93 -10.95
N LEU A 181 -22.55 -14.02 -9.61
CA LEU A 181 -21.46 -14.45 -8.74
C LEU A 181 -21.12 -15.91 -9.02
N GLY A 182 -19.86 -16.19 -9.34
CA GLY A 182 -19.42 -17.52 -9.75
C GLY A 182 -19.52 -17.80 -11.25
N ASP A 183 -20.32 -17.05 -12.00
CA ASP A 183 -20.56 -17.26 -13.44
C ASP A 183 -19.52 -16.55 -14.35
N GLY A 184 -18.59 -15.79 -13.74
CA GLY A 184 -17.49 -15.14 -14.45
C GLY A 184 -16.55 -16.16 -15.10
N ILE A 185 -16.23 -15.97 -16.38
CA ILE A 185 -15.37 -16.91 -17.12
C ILE A 185 -13.90 -16.47 -17.12
N MET A 186 -13.61 -15.18 -16.89
CA MET A 186 -12.25 -14.65 -17.05
C MET A 186 -11.26 -15.23 -16.05
N LYS A 187 -11.75 -15.70 -14.89
CA LYS A 187 -10.94 -16.37 -13.87
C LYS A 187 -10.39 -17.74 -14.30
N TYR A 188 -11.03 -18.43 -15.25
CA TYR A 188 -10.60 -19.74 -15.75
C TYR A 188 -9.63 -19.60 -16.92
N PHE A 189 -8.42 -19.10 -16.63
CA PHE A 189 -7.26 -19.02 -17.55
C PHE A 189 -7.21 -17.87 -18.57
N TYR A 190 -8.27 -17.07 -18.72
CA TYR A 190 -8.25 -15.93 -19.65
C TYR A 190 -7.54 -14.69 -19.09
N LEU A 191 -7.60 -14.47 -17.78
CA LEU A 191 -6.93 -13.37 -17.10
C LEU A 191 -5.83 -13.91 -16.17
N PRO A 192 -4.54 -13.69 -16.50
CA PRO A 192 -3.44 -14.04 -15.61
C PRO A 192 -3.50 -13.20 -14.33
N GLU A 193 -3.07 -13.78 -13.20
CA GLU A 193 -3.03 -13.07 -11.91
C GLU A 193 -4.43 -12.52 -11.49
N SER A 194 -5.49 -13.20 -11.91
CA SER A 194 -6.90 -12.82 -11.64
C SER A 194 -7.30 -12.90 -10.17
N TYR A 195 -6.58 -13.66 -9.35
CA TYR A 195 -6.81 -13.77 -7.91
C TYR A 195 -5.88 -12.88 -7.07
N THR A 196 -4.86 -12.26 -7.69
CA THR A 196 -3.87 -11.38 -7.06
C THR A 196 -4.08 -9.94 -7.52
N ASP A 197 -3.43 -9.54 -8.61
CA ASP A 197 -3.35 -8.15 -9.07
C ASP A 197 -4.60 -7.68 -9.82
N PHE A 198 -5.32 -8.62 -10.45
CA PHE A 198 -6.48 -8.33 -11.30
C PHE A 198 -7.83 -8.82 -10.74
N ILE A 199 -7.92 -8.98 -9.42
CA ILE A 199 -9.16 -9.45 -8.77
C ILE A 199 -10.34 -8.49 -8.95
N LEU A 200 -10.09 -7.19 -9.11
CA LEU A 200 -11.14 -6.23 -9.36
C LEU A 200 -11.83 -6.48 -10.71
N ALA A 201 -11.10 -6.92 -11.73
CA ALA A 201 -11.69 -7.26 -13.02
C ALA A 201 -12.65 -8.45 -12.92
N VAL A 202 -12.32 -9.46 -12.10
CA VAL A 202 -13.21 -10.60 -11.81
C VAL A 202 -14.46 -10.13 -11.07
N ILE A 203 -14.30 -9.27 -10.06
CA ILE A 203 -15.43 -8.65 -9.34
C ILE A 203 -16.30 -7.83 -10.30
N GLY A 204 -15.66 -7.10 -11.23
CA GLY A 204 -16.34 -6.33 -12.27
C GLY A 204 -17.11 -7.20 -13.25
N GLU A 205 -16.60 -8.37 -13.63
CA GLU A 205 -17.34 -9.32 -14.47
C GLU A 205 -18.55 -9.89 -13.72
N GLU A 206 -18.35 -10.37 -12.49
CA GLU A 206 -19.37 -11.11 -11.75
C GLU A 206 -20.46 -10.23 -11.14
N LEU A 207 -20.11 -9.04 -10.63
CA LEU A 207 -21.01 -8.12 -9.92
C LEU A 207 -21.29 -6.81 -10.70
N GLY A 208 -20.64 -6.63 -11.85
CA GLY A 208 -20.82 -5.46 -12.70
C GLY A 208 -20.33 -4.16 -12.08
N LEU A 209 -20.73 -3.06 -12.72
CA LEU A 209 -20.47 -1.70 -12.26
C LEU A 209 -20.94 -1.47 -10.81
N VAL A 210 -22.09 -2.03 -10.43
CA VAL A 210 -22.64 -1.88 -9.07
C VAL A 210 -21.71 -2.48 -8.02
N GLY A 211 -21.17 -3.68 -8.26
CA GLY A 211 -20.22 -4.32 -7.35
C GLY A 211 -18.91 -3.53 -7.22
N VAL A 212 -18.37 -3.04 -8.33
CA VAL A 212 -17.15 -2.22 -8.34
C VAL A 212 -17.35 -0.92 -7.55
N TRP A 213 -18.47 -0.23 -7.74
CA TRP A 213 -18.80 0.98 -6.98
C TRP A 213 -19.00 0.71 -5.50
N ALA A 214 -19.73 -0.36 -5.15
CA ALA A 214 -19.92 -0.75 -3.76
C ALA A 214 -18.57 -0.99 -3.07
N LEU A 215 -17.65 -1.69 -3.74
CA LEU A 215 -16.31 -1.94 -3.23
C LEU A 215 -15.49 -0.65 -3.10
N ALA A 216 -15.51 0.23 -4.11
CA ALA A 216 -14.83 1.52 -4.06
C ALA A 216 -15.34 2.39 -2.89
N ILE A 217 -16.66 2.41 -2.66
CA ILE A 217 -17.28 3.11 -1.53
C ILE A 217 -16.83 2.50 -0.20
N LEU A 218 -16.74 1.18 -0.08
CA LEU A 218 -16.24 0.52 1.13
C LEU A 218 -14.79 0.92 1.44
N TYR A 219 -13.90 0.94 0.43
CA TYR A 219 -12.53 1.43 0.60
C TYR A 219 -12.49 2.91 0.98
N ALA A 220 -13.35 3.75 0.39
CA ALA A 220 -13.45 5.17 0.74
C ALA A 220 -13.89 5.36 2.20
N ILE A 221 -14.90 4.61 2.67
CA ILE A 221 -15.39 4.65 4.06
C ILE A 221 -14.30 4.16 5.02
N ALA A 222 -13.64 3.03 4.72
CA ALA A 222 -12.56 2.50 5.53
C ALA A 222 -11.39 3.49 5.64
N SER A 223 -10.97 4.07 4.53
CA SER A 223 -9.91 5.09 4.46
C SER A 223 -10.28 6.33 5.27
N TRP A 224 -11.52 6.82 5.12
CA TRP A 224 -12.03 7.94 5.91
C TRP A 224 -12.07 7.64 7.42
N ARG A 225 -12.41 6.40 7.81
CA ARG A 225 -12.37 5.96 9.21
C ARG A 225 -10.95 5.98 9.76
N ILE A 226 -9.96 5.46 9.03
CA ILE A 226 -8.53 5.49 9.43
C ILE A 226 -8.07 6.95 9.59
N TYR A 227 -8.37 7.82 8.63
CA TYR A 227 -8.08 9.25 8.72
C TYR A 227 -8.66 9.89 9.99
N ARG A 228 -9.94 9.64 10.29
CA ARG A 228 -10.59 10.16 11.50
C ARG A 228 -9.99 9.62 12.80
N ILE A 229 -9.42 8.41 12.80
CA ILE A 229 -8.69 7.86 13.95
C ILE A 229 -7.37 8.62 14.13
N GLY A 230 -6.59 8.81 13.06
CA GLY A 230 -5.34 9.57 13.10
C GLY A 230 -5.54 11.02 13.55
N ARG A 231 -6.60 11.68 13.05
CA ARG A 231 -7.01 13.03 13.48
C ARG A 231 -7.28 13.11 14.98
N ARG A 232 -7.93 12.10 15.57
CA ARG A 232 -8.22 12.05 17.01
C ARG A 232 -6.95 11.88 17.84
N ALA A 233 -6.04 11.00 17.41
CA ALA A 233 -4.74 10.85 18.05
C ALA A 233 -3.93 12.16 18.00
N ALA A 234 -3.93 12.84 16.85
CA ALA A 234 -3.26 14.13 16.69
C ALA A 234 -3.83 15.20 17.63
N ALA A 235 -5.16 15.30 17.70
CA ALA A 235 -5.84 16.26 18.59
C ALA A 235 -5.56 15.98 20.08
N ALA A 236 -5.27 14.73 20.44
CA ALA A 236 -4.87 14.33 21.79
C ALA A 236 -3.36 14.53 22.08
N GLY A 237 -2.59 15.09 21.13
CA GLY A 237 -1.15 15.30 21.27
C GLY A 237 -0.28 14.07 20.97
N ASP A 238 -0.88 12.96 20.52
CA ASP A 238 -0.16 11.73 20.20
C ASP A 238 0.25 11.70 18.72
N ALA A 239 1.33 12.43 18.42
CA ALA A 239 1.85 12.58 17.07
C ALA A 239 2.35 11.24 16.47
N PHE A 240 2.88 10.33 17.30
CA PHE A 240 3.37 9.04 16.83
C PHE A 240 2.25 8.19 16.24
N TYR A 241 1.15 8.01 16.98
CA TYR A 241 0.03 7.21 16.49
C TYR A 241 -0.82 7.92 15.45
N ALA A 242 -0.82 9.26 15.44
CA ALA A 242 -1.39 10.03 14.34
C ALA A 242 -0.68 9.73 13.01
N LEU A 243 0.66 9.85 13.00
CA LEU A 243 1.48 9.53 11.83
C LEU A 243 1.35 8.07 11.43
N PHE A 244 1.34 7.13 12.39
CA PHE A 244 1.11 5.72 12.09
C PHE A 244 -0.22 5.52 11.36
N CYS A 245 -1.31 6.15 11.82
CA CYS A 245 -2.61 6.05 11.15
C CYS A 245 -2.60 6.68 9.75
N TYR A 246 -1.94 7.81 9.54
CA TYR A 246 -1.82 8.42 8.21
C TYR A 246 -0.95 7.60 7.26
N GLY A 247 0.08 6.95 7.76
CA GLY A 247 0.89 6.02 7.00
C GLY A 247 0.11 4.74 6.66
N ALA A 248 -0.65 4.20 7.62
CA ALA A 248 -1.57 3.08 7.39
C ALA A 248 -2.65 3.43 6.35
N LEU A 249 -3.20 4.65 6.40
CA LEU A 249 -4.10 5.18 5.39
C LEU A 249 -3.42 5.26 4.01
N THR A 250 -2.19 5.75 3.97
CA THR A 250 -1.42 5.84 2.72
C THR A 250 -1.18 4.45 2.15
N TRP A 251 -0.82 3.49 3.00
CA TRP A 251 -0.62 2.09 2.61
C TRP A 251 -1.92 1.45 2.09
N PHE A 252 -2.93 1.34 2.94
CA PHE A 252 -4.20 0.69 2.63
C PHE A 252 -4.97 1.41 1.51
N GLY A 253 -5.12 2.73 1.60
CA GLY A 253 -5.85 3.51 0.61
C GLY A 253 -5.07 3.66 -0.70
N GLY A 254 -3.75 3.84 -0.63
CA GLY A 254 -2.88 3.95 -1.79
C GLY A 254 -2.84 2.67 -2.61
N GLU A 255 -2.68 1.50 -1.98
CA GLU A 255 -2.72 0.22 -2.70
C GLU A 255 -4.09 -0.02 -3.35
N ALA A 256 -5.20 0.32 -2.68
CA ALA A 256 -6.53 0.22 -3.27
C ALA A 256 -6.67 1.10 -4.53
N VAL A 257 -6.26 2.37 -4.47
CA VAL A 257 -6.32 3.29 -5.62
C VAL A 257 -5.41 2.84 -6.75
N LEU A 258 -4.18 2.43 -6.44
CA LEU A 258 -3.21 1.95 -7.44
C LEU A 258 -3.70 0.68 -8.13
N SER A 259 -4.20 -0.30 -7.36
CA SER A 259 -4.73 -1.55 -7.89
C SER A 259 -5.96 -1.33 -8.77
N MET A 260 -6.92 -0.51 -8.33
CA MET A 260 -8.09 -0.13 -9.13
C MET A 260 -7.68 0.61 -10.41
N GLY A 261 -6.74 1.56 -10.31
CA GLY A 261 -6.24 2.30 -11.46
C GLY A 261 -5.56 1.40 -12.50
N VAL A 262 -4.81 0.38 -12.07
CA VAL A 262 -4.22 -0.62 -12.97
C VAL A 262 -5.30 -1.44 -13.68
N ASN A 263 -6.29 -1.94 -12.94
CA ASN A 263 -7.35 -2.79 -13.50
C ASN A 263 -8.19 -2.03 -14.54
N LEU A 264 -8.43 -0.73 -14.32
CA LEU A 264 -9.18 0.15 -15.22
C LEU A 264 -8.36 0.72 -16.38
N GLY A 265 -7.04 0.43 -16.44
CA GLY A 265 -6.14 0.97 -17.48
C GLY A 265 -5.76 2.44 -17.30
N ALA A 266 -6.07 3.03 -16.14
CA ALA A 266 -5.66 4.40 -15.79
C ALA A 266 -4.18 4.48 -15.37
N LEU A 267 -3.59 3.36 -14.95
CA LEU A 267 -2.19 3.25 -14.54
C LEU A 267 -1.48 2.06 -15.20
N PRO A 268 -0.14 2.10 -15.34
CA PRO A 268 0.63 0.99 -15.90
C PRO A 268 0.50 -0.29 -15.08
N THR A 269 0.41 -1.45 -15.75
CA THR A 269 0.25 -2.76 -15.13
C THR A 269 1.45 -3.15 -14.26
N LYS A 270 1.36 -2.85 -12.96
CA LYS A 270 2.25 -3.31 -11.90
C LYS A 270 1.44 -4.03 -10.83
N GLY A 271 2.09 -4.98 -10.15
CA GLY A 271 1.44 -5.82 -9.15
C GLY A 271 1.16 -5.08 -7.85
N PHE A 272 0.04 -4.37 -7.81
CA PHE A 272 -0.56 -3.86 -6.59
C PHE A 272 -1.80 -4.70 -6.27
N ALA A 273 -1.71 -5.43 -5.16
CA ALA A 273 -2.81 -6.22 -4.66
C ALA A 273 -3.88 -5.33 -4.01
N LEU A 274 -5.15 -5.68 -4.20
CA LEU A 274 -6.29 -5.02 -3.56
C LEU A 274 -6.31 -5.41 -2.06
N PRO A 275 -6.16 -4.46 -1.12
CA PRO A 275 -5.96 -4.79 0.29
C PRO A 275 -7.15 -5.54 0.90
N LEU A 276 -6.91 -6.66 1.61
CA LEU A 276 -7.94 -7.53 2.22
C LEU A 276 -8.79 -8.38 1.26
N ILE A 277 -8.67 -8.20 -0.06
CA ILE A 277 -9.47 -8.94 -1.05
C ILE A 277 -8.59 -9.86 -1.89
N SER A 278 -7.47 -9.34 -2.40
CA SER A 278 -6.51 -10.12 -3.19
C SER A 278 -5.89 -11.25 -2.39
N TYR A 279 -5.59 -12.34 -3.08
CA TYR A 279 -4.89 -13.47 -2.50
C TYR A 279 -3.45 -13.10 -2.16
N GLY A 280 -3.11 -13.11 -0.88
CA GLY A 280 -1.75 -12.86 -0.41
C GLY A 280 -1.66 -13.08 1.09
N GLY A 281 -1.26 -14.29 1.51
CA GLY A 281 -1.26 -14.66 2.94
C GLY A 281 -0.45 -13.70 3.82
N SER A 282 0.77 -13.34 3.38
CA SER A 282 1.61 -12.37 4.10
C SER A 282 1.00 -10.98 4.13
N ALA A 283 0.54 -10.47 2.97
CA ALA A 283 -0.06 -9.15 2.87
C ALA A 283 -1.29 -9.04 3.78
N LEU A 284 -2.16 -10.05 3.79
CA LEU A 284 -3.32 -10.11 4.65
C LEU A 284 -2.94 -10.04 6.14
N VAL A 285 -1.94 -10.82 6.57
CA VAL A 285 -1.48 -10.81 7.98
C VAL A 285 -0.96 -9.43 8.39
N PHE A 286 -0.11 -8.80 7.60
CA PHE A 286 0.46 -7.49 7.95
C PHE A 286 -0.55 -6.34 7.81
N LEU A 287 -1.48 -6.40 6.86
CA LEU A 287 -2.60 -5.46 6.78
C LEU A 287 -3.51 -5.61 8.00
N CYS A 288 -3.86 -6.83 8.40
CA CYS A 288 -4.63 -7.09 9.62
C CYS A 288 -3.89 -6.59 10.87
N ALA A 289 -2.57 -6.81 10.96
CA ALA A 289 -1.77 -6.26 12.06
C ALA A 289 -1.78 -4.73 12.07
N THR A 290 -1.63 -4.09 10.91
CA THR A 290 -1.70 -2.63 10.73
C THR A 290 -3.04 -2.08 11.19
N LEU A 291 -4.14 -2.66 10.68
CA LEU A 291 -5.50 -2.28 11.06
C LEU A 291 -5.78 -2.58 12.54
N GLY A 292 -5.22 -3.65 13.09
CA GLY A 292 -5.29 -3.95 14.52
C GLY A 292 -4.67 -2.85 15.39
N VAL A 293 -3.51 -2.31 14.99
CA VAL A 293 -2.92 -1.14 15.65
C VAL A 293 -3.82 0.08 15.51
N VAL A 294 -4.34 0.36 14.31
CA VAL A 294 -5.29 1.47 14.07
C VAL A 294 -6.54 1.35 14.97
N LEU A 295 -7.11 0.16 15.11
CA LEU A 295 -8.26 -0.09 15.98
C LEU A 295 -7.89 0.09 17.46
N ALA A 296 -6.70 -0.34 17.88
CA ALA A 296 -6.19 -0.10 19.22
C ALA A 296 -6.03 1.41 19.52
N VAL A 297 -5.56 2.20 18.55
CA VAL A 297 -5.53 3.67 18.63
C VAL A 297 -6.94 4.25 18.74
N SER A 298 -7.91 3.75 17.95
CA SER A 298 -9.31 4.17 18.04
C SER A 298 -9.92 3.89 19.41
N ARG A 299 -9.50 2.82 20.09
CA ARG A 299 -9.92 2.48 21.44
C ARG A 299 -9.29 3.41 22.49
N ARG A 300 -8.02 3.79 22.33
CA ARG A 300 -7.32 4.74 23.22
C ARG A 300 -7.88 6.16 23.09
N TYR A 301 -8.27 6.57 21.89
CA TYR A 301 -8.81 7.90 21.60
C TYR A 301 -10.26 7.82 21.09
N PRO A 302 -11.24 7.51 21.95
CA PRO A 302 -12.64 7.39 21.55
C PRO A 302 -13.17 8.72 20.98
N PRO A 303 -14.20 8.70 20.11
CA PRO A 303 -14.83 9.93 19.66
C PRO A 303 -15.38 10.70 20.86
N SER A 304 -15.07 11.99 20.93
CA SER A 304 -15.61 12.89 21.96
C SER A 304 -17.13 12.77 22.00
N LYS A 305 -17.68 12.40 23.17
CA LYS A 305 -19.12 12.49 23.44
C LYS A 305 -19.48 13.97 23.65
N ALA A 306 -19.52 14.79 22.61
CA ALA A 306 -19.97 16.17 22.70
C ALA A 306 -21.18 16.40 21.79
N ALA A 307 -22.23 16.99 22.36
CA ALA A 307 -23.54 17.34 21.80
C ALA A 307 -24.67 16.27 21.83
N LYS A 308 -24.84 15.55 22.95
CA LYS A 308 -26.15 14.93 23.27
C LYS A 308 -26.68 15.22 24.70
N SER A 309 -25.95 15.95 25.54
CA SER A 309 -26.36 16.25 26.92
C SER A 309 -26.82 17.68 27.16
N THR A 310 -26.64 18.62 26.23
CA THR A 310 -27.04 20.03 26.45
C THR A 310 -28.49 20.30 26.06
N GLN A 311 -29.07 19.54 25.11
CA GLN A 311 -30.49 19.69 24.75
C GLN A 311 -31.46 19.05 25.75
N SER A 312 -31.03 18.07 26.55
CA SER A 312 -31.89 17.43 27.56
C SER A 312 -32.00 18.26 28.84
N ALA A 313 -31.06 19.17 29.10
CA ALA A 313 -31.07 20.04 30.28
C ALA A 313 -31.87 21.33 30.05
N GLU A 314 -31.91 21.85 28.81
CA GLU A 314 -32.75 23.01 28.47
C GLU A 314 -34.24 22.65 28.31
N VAL A 315 -34.59 21.42 27.94
CA VAL A 315 -36.00 20.98 27.83
C VAL A 315 -36.59 20.56 29.20
N ALA A 316 -35.77 20.33 30.21
CA ALA A 316 -36.23 20.02 31.57
C ALA A 316 -36.52 21.27 32.44
N HIS A 317 -36.18 22.47 31.94
CA HIS A 317 -36.37 23.75 32.63
C HIS A 317 -37.17 24.78 31.82
N GLY A 318 -37.86 24.36 30.76
CA GLY A 318 -38.78 25.19 29.96
C GLY A 318 -40.24 24.94 30.30
#